data_AF-A0A553QQZ6-F1
#
_entry.id   AF-A0A553QQZ6-F1
#
_cell.length_a   1.000
_cell.length_b   1.000
_cell.length_c   1.000
_cell.angle_alpha   90.00
_cell.angle_beta   90.00
_cell.angle_gamma   90.00
#
_symmetry.space_group_name_H-M   'P 1'
#
loop_
_entity.id
_entity.type
_entity.pdbx_description
1 polymer ?
#
loop_
_entity_poly.entity_id
_entity_poly.type
_entity_poly.pdbx_seq_one_letter_code
_entity_poly.pdbx_strand_id
1 'polypeptide(L)'
;MRAQTGGASISQCELCPPGTFCPDPRTAGQPNTAGIPCRASFQCPTGSVMEVICRAGSYCTTQTGEPTPCPAGYFCPEGSHTYSSPQQ
;
A
#
# COMPACT_ATOMS: atom_id res chain seq x y z
N MET A 1 -32.69 14.28 0.97
CA MET A 1 -31.29 13.94 1.32
C MET A 1 -30.78 13.00 0.23
N ARG A 2 -29.98 13.49 -0.73
CA ARG A 2 -29.56 12.69 -1.90
C ARG A 2 -28.40 11.77 -1.49
N ALA A 3 -28.68 10.47 -1.45
CA ALA A 3 -27.66 9.42 -1.37
C ALA A 3 -26.86 9.46 -2.68
N GLN A 4 -25.59 9.87 -2.60
CA GLN A 4 -24.67 9.77 -3.73
C GLN A 4 -24.31 8.29 -3.92
N THR A 5 -25.15 7.58 -4.67
CA THR A 5 -24.86 6.24 -5.15
C THR A 5 -23.88 6.33 -6.31
N GLY A 6 -22.60 6.10 -6.03
CA GLY A 6 -21.55 5.90 -7.03
C GLY A 6 -21.10 7.17 -7.75
N GLY A 7 -19.78 7.35 -7.87
CA GLY A 7 -19.22 8.41 -8.69
C GLY A 7 -19.80 8.36 -10.11
N ALA A 8 -20.33 9.47 -10.59
CA ALA A 8 -20.95 9.63 -11.90
C ALA A 8 -19.94 9.60 -13.06
N SER A 9 -18.65 9.38 -12.77
CA SER A 9 -17.55 9.30 -13.72
C SER A 9 -16.37 8.56 -13.09
N ILE A 10 -15.54 7.90 -13.92
CA ILE A 10 -14.31 7.23 -13.46
C ILE A 10 -13.37 8.18 -12.68
N SER A 11 -13.45 9.48 -13.00
CA SER A 11 -12.68 10.57 -12.39
C SER A 11 -13.14 10.96 -10.97
N GLN A 12 -14.30 10.48 -10.52
CA GLN A 12 -14.78 10.63 -9.13
C GLN A 12 -14.42 9.43 -8.24
N CYS A 13 -13.78 8.40 -8.79
CA CYS A 13 -13.08 7.43 -7.96
C CYS A 13 -11.84 8.11 -7.40
N GLU A 14 -11.93 8.64 -6.18
CA GLU A 14 -10.73 9.05 -5.45
C GLU A 14 -9.81 7.83 -5.34
N LEU A 15 -8.61 7.97 -5.92
CA LEU A 15 -7.58 6.96 -5.78
C LEU A 15 -7.16 6.91 -4.32
N CYS A 16 -6.99 5.70 -3.79
CA CYS A 16 -6.58 5.59 -2.41
C CYS A 16 -5.17 6.13 -2.21
N PRO A 17 -4.96 6.91 -1.14
CA PRO A 17 -3.69 7.58 -0.92
C PRO A 17 -2.58 6.55 -0.76
N PRO A 18 -1.33 6.92 -1.13
CA PRO A 18 -0.18 6.05 -0.94
C PRO A 18 -0.07 5.61 0.52
N GLY A 19 0.29 4.35 0.75
CA GLY A 19 0.34 3.73 2.08
C GLY A 19 -0.98 3.11 2.55
N THR A 20 -2.03 3.24 1.75
CA THR A 20 -3.30 2.53 1.95
C THR A 20 -3.74 1.81 0.68
N PHE A 21 -4.51 0.75 0.82
CA PHE A 21 -5.14 0.07 -0.31
C PHE A 21 -6.66 0.00 -0.14
N CYS A 22 -7.36 -0.10 -1.26
CA CYS A 22 -8.80 -0.05 -1.33
C CYS A 22 -9.33 -1.24 -2.13
N PRO A 23 -9.67 -2.35 -1.45
CA PRO A 23 -10.20 -3.51 -2.14
C PRO A 23 -11.54 -3.18 -2.78
N ASP A 24 -11.93 -3.99 -3.76
CA ASP A 24 -13.24 -3.85 -4.39
C ASP A 24 -14.34 -3.93 -3.31
N PRO A 25 -15.21 -2.91 -3.20
CA PRO A 25 -16.20 -2.85 -2.11
C PRO A 25 -17.24 -3.96 -2.20
N ARG A 26 -17.45 -4.56 -3.37
CA ARG A 26 -18.36 -5.70 -3.57
C ARG A 26 -17.76 -6.99 -3.01
N THR A 27 -16.43 -7.12 -3.06
CA THR A 27 -15.71 -8.26 -2.47
C THR A 27 -15.44 -8.07 -0.99
N ALA A 28 -15.05 -6.86 -0.57
CA ALA A 28 -14.73 -6.55 0.82
C ALA A 28 -15.97 -6.35 1.71
N GLY A 29 -17.15 -6.10 1.10
CA GLY A 29 -18.38 -5.81 1.85
C GLY A 29 -18.33 -4.49 2.62
N GLN A 30 -17.37 -3.62 2.31
CA GLN A 30 -17.16 -2.33 2.96
C GLN A 30 -16.86 -1.24 1.92
N PRO A 31 -17.29 0.01 2.16
CA PRO A 31 -16.99 1.12 1.27
C PRO A 31 -15.47 1.36 1.22
N ASN A 32 -14.94 1.52 0.01
CA ASN A 32 -13.52 1.75 -0.24
C ASN A 32 -13.10 3.22 -0.09
N THR A 33 -13.85 4.00 0.69
CA THR A 33 -13.65 5.44 0.89
C THR A 33 -12.63 5.76 1.99
N ALA A 34 -12.35 4.83 2.90
CA ALA A 34 -11.46 5.07 4.04
C ALA A 34 -10.00 4.64 3.81
N GLY A 35 -9.74 3.71 2.88
CA GLY A 35 -8.45 3.06 2.72
C GLY A 35 -8.06 2.14 3.88
N ILE A 36 -7.41 1.03 3.56
CA ILE A 36 -6.87 0.08 4.53
C ILE A 36 -5.36 0.31 4.64
N PRO A 37 -4.81 0.63 5.83
CA PRO A 37 -3.37 0.78 6.03
C PRO A 37 -2.58 -0.45 5.60
N CYS A 38 -1.48 -0.22 4.90
CA CYS A 38 -0.63 -1.32 4.47
C CYS A 38 0.25 -1.81 5.61
N ARG A 39 0.30 -3.12 5.79
CA ARG A 39 1.13 -3.74 6.82
C ARG A 39 2.61 -3.58 6.49
N ALA A 40 3.45 -3.66 7.53
CA ALA A 40 4.89 -3.76 7.35
C ALA A 40 5.23 -4.95 6.44
N SER A 41 6.34 -4.85 5.71
CA SER A 41 6.76 -5.76 4.63
C SER A 41 6.00 -5.61 3.31
N PHE A 42 5.04 -4.67 3.22
CA PHE A 42 4.23 -4.42 2.03
C PHE A 42 4.21 -2.94 1.65
N GLN A 43 4.04 -2.66 0.36
CA GLN A 43 3.86 -1.34 -0.23
C GLN A 43 2.47 -1.20 -0.85
N CYS A 44 1.96 0.03 -0.86
CA CYS A 44 0.71 0.39 -1.50
C CYS A 44 0.84 1.72 -2.24
N PRO A 45 1.16 1.67 -3.54
CA PRO A 45 1.17 2.86 -4.38
C PRO A 45 -0.20 3.55 -4.39
N THR A 46 -0.25 4.79 -4.87
CA THR A 46 -1.51 5.50 -5.07
C THR A 46 -2.47 4.66 -5.93
N GLY A 47 -3.70 4.50 -5.45
CA GLY A 47 -4.73 3.71 -6.14
C GLY A 47 -4.58 2.20 -5.96
N SER A 48 -3.75 1.72 -5.03
CA SER A 48 -3.62 0.28 -4.81
C SER A 48 -4.94 -0.34 -4.35
N VAL A 49 -5.33 -1.45 -4.96
CA VAL A 49 -6.52 -2.23 -4.55
C VAL A 49 -6.18 -3.38 -3.60
N MET A 50 -4.89 -3.66 -3.44
CA MET A 50 -4.34 -4.67 -2.54
C MET A 50 -2.95 -4.24 -2.08
N GLU A 51 -2.48 -4.83 -1.00
CA GLU A 51 -1.09 -4.71 -0.58
C GLU A 51 -0.16 -5.52 -1.50
N VAL A 52 1.00 -4.96 -1.83
CA VAL A 52 2.02 -5.61 -2.68
C VAL A 52 3.27 -5.85 -1.85
N ILE A 53 3.88 -7.02 -1.95
CA ILE A 53 5.09 -7.33 -1.19
C ILE A 53 6.20 -6.31 -1.49
N CYS A 54 6.95 -5.92 -0.46
CA CYS A 54 8.04 -4.98 -0.62
C CYS A 54 9.12 -5.57 -1.53
N ARG A 55 9.47 -4.86 -2.61
CA ARG A 55 10.51 -5.29 -3.56
C ARG A 55 11.87 -5.49 -2.88
N ALA A 56 12.64 -6.47 -3.34
CA ALA A 56 14.03 -6.64 -2.92
C ALA A 56 14.86 -5.37 -3.22
N GLY A 57 15.85 -5.09 -2.36
CA GLY A 57 16.64 -3.86 -2.40
C GLY A 57 15.94 -2.64 -1.80
N SER A 58 14.75 -2.82 -1.21
CA SER A 58 14.04 -1.78 -0.45
C SER A 58 13.40 -2.39 0.79
N TYR A 59 13.01 -1.55 1.75
CA TYR A 59 12.24 -1.96 2.92
C TYR A 59 10.98 -1.11 3.06
N CYS A 60 9.93 -1.73 3.61
CA CYS A 60 8.61 -1.14 3.73
C CYS A 60 8.10 -1.28 5.17
N THR A 61 7.98 -0.16 5.87
CA THR A 61 7.32 -0.08 7.18
C THR A 61 5.80 -0.08 7.02
N THR A 62 5.06 0.06 8.12
CA THR A 62 3.61 0.29 8.04
C THR A 62 3.28 1.54 7.23
N GLN A 63 2.16 1.51 6.51
CA GLN A 63 1.68 2.60 5.66
C GLN A 63 2.69 3.08 4.61
N THR A 64 3.51 2.16 4.07
CA THR A 64 4.46 2.49 3.02
C THR A 64 3.76 2.62 1.67
N GLY A 65 3.78 3.82 1.10
CA GLY A 65 3.34 4.04 -0.27
C GLY A 65 4.43 3.79 -1.30
N GLU A 66 5.62 4.30 -0.99
CA GLU A 66 6.82 4.14 -1.81
C GLU A 66 7.91 3.47 -0.95
N PRO A 67 8.48 2.33 -1.40
CA PRO A 67 9.52 1.62 -0.65
C PRO A 67 10.76 2.47 -0.43
N THR A 68 11.31 2.41 0.78
CA THR A 68 12.57 3.10 1.07
C THR A 68 13.74 2.25 0.57
N PRO A 69 14.68 2.82 -0.21
CA PRO A 69 15.83 2.07 -0.69
C PRO A 69 16.67 1.54 0.48
N CYS A 70 17.20 0.32 0.31
CA CYS A 70 18.09 -0.27 1.31
C CYS A 70 19.37 0.57 1.43
N PRO A 71 19.84 0.91 2.65
CA PRO A 71 21.08 1.64 2.82
C PRO A 71 22.28 0.87 2.24
N ALA A 72 23.28 1.60 1.75
CA ALA A 72 24.49 0.99 1.21
C ALA A 72 25.19 0.11 2.27
N GLY A 73 25.57 -1.11 1.89
CA GLY A 73 26.19 -2.08 2.79
C GLY A 73 25.22 -2.95 3.58
N TYR A 74 23.90 -2.79 3.39
CA TYR A 74 22.87 -3.63 3.99
C TYR A 74 22.16 -4.50 2.94
N PHE A 75 21.51 -5.56 3.41
CA PHE A 75 20.71 -6.46 2.57
C PHE A 75 19.23 -6.37 2.95
N CYS A 76 18.39 -6.18 1.94
CA CYS A 76 16.93 -6.14 2.06
C CYS A 76 16.34 -7.15 1.07
N PRO A 77 16.02 -8.40 1.49
CA PRO A 77 15.28 -9.34 0.65
C PRO A 77 13.85 -8.86 0.37
N GLU A 78 13.15 -9.53 -0.55
CA GLU A 78 11.72 -9.30 -0.76
C GLU A 78 10.94 -9.47 0.55
N GLY A 79 10.00 -8.57 0.82
CA GLY A 79 9.25 -8.57 2.08
C GLY A 79 10.01 -8.00 3.28
N SER A 80 11.09 -7.24 3.06
CA SER A 80 11.78 -6.55 4.13
C SER A 80 10.94 -5.41 4.74
N HIS A 81 10.79 -5.41 6.06
CA HIS A 81 10.25 -4.27 6.82
C HIS A 81 11.35 -3.44 7.50
N THR A 82 12.56 -3.98 7.53
CA THR A 82 13.79 -3.35 8.03
C THR A 82 14.94 -3.79 7.11
N TYR A 83 16.12 -3.20 7.32
CA TYR A 83 17.34 -3.63 6.64
C TYR A 83 18.19 -4.48 7.61
N SER A 84 18.76 -5.57 7.11
CA SER A 84 19.65 -6.44 7.88
C SER A 84 21.11 -6.14 7.52
N SER A 85 21.99 -6.06 8.53
CA SER A 85 23.42 -6.03 8.25
C SER A 85 23.85 -7.41 7.75
N PRO A 86 24.79 -7.49 6.79
CA PRO A 86 25.32 -8.77 6.31
C PRO A 86 26.21 -9.51 7.35
N GLN A 87 26.09 -9.20 8.64
CA GLN A 87 26.95 -9.70 9.72
C GLN A 87 26.20 -10.40 10.88
N GLN A 88 24.95 -10.84 10.68
CA GLN A 88 24.26 -11.68 11.67
C GLN A 88 23.95 -13.06 11.11
#